data_AF-A0A0F8BWJ1-F1
#
_entry.id   AF-A0A0F8BWJ1-F1
#
_cell.length_a   1.000
_cell.length_b   1.000
_cell.length_c   1.000
_cell.angle_alpha   90.00
_cell.angle_beta   90.00
_cell.angle_gamma   90.00
#
_symmetry.space_group_name_H-M   'P 1'
#
loop_
_entity.id
_entity.type
_entity.pdbx_description
1 polymer ?
#
loop_
_entity_poly.entity_id
_entity_poly.type
_entity_poly.pdbx_seq_one_letter_code
_entity_poly.pdbx_strand_id
1 'polypeptide(L)' 'MKIVKCGDLGFKCNFMATGNELEEVEKTMFDHIEKEHKEELEKMSEDDIHHLKHRVSTLLGRSCGCGAL' A
#
# COMPACT_ATOMS: atom_id res chain seq x y z
N MET A 1 11.70 -1.36 11.65
CA MET A 1 10.63 -2.32 11.32
C MET A 1 9.43 -1.53 10.83
N LYS A 2 9.03 -1.76 9.58
CA LYS A 2 7.90 -1.11 8.91
C LYS A 2 6.80 -2.13 8.69
N ILE A 3 5.55 -1.69 8.77
CA ILE A 3 4.38 -2.54 8.60
C ILE A 3 3.28 -1.76 7.88
N VAL A 4 2.62 -2.41 6.92
CA VAL A 4 1.41 -1.90 6.27
C VAL A 4 0.40 -3.03 6.11
N LYS A 5 -0.88 -2.73 6.30
CA LYS A 5 -1.97 -3.70 6.26
C LYS A 5 -2.85 -3.42 5.06
N CYS A 6 -3.35 -4.45 4.40
CA CYS A 6 -4.31 -4.30 3.30
C CYS A 6 -5.58 -3.56 3.75
N GLY A 7 -6.02 -3.81 4.98
CA GLY A 7 -7.14 -3.09 5.60
C GLY A 7 -6.93 -1.57 5.69
N ASP A 8 -5.71 -1.10 5.96
CA ASP A 8 -5.40 0.34 5.99
C ASP A 8 -5.46 0.99 4.59
N LEU A 9 -5.37 0.19 3.53
CA LEU A 9 -5.47 0.63 2.14
C LEU A 9 -6.91 0.60 1.62
N GLY A 10 -7.85 0.03 2.37
CA GLY A 10 -9.26 -0.09 2.00
C GLY A 10 -9.64 -1.44 1.40
N PHE A 11 -8.71 -2.40 1.32
CA PHE A 11 -9.05 -3.77 0.91
C PHE A 11 -9.65 -4.54 2.09
N LYS A 12 -10.65 -5.37 1.81
CA LYS A 12 -11.24 -6.29 2.80
C LYS A 12 -10.36 -7.52 3.04
N CYS A 13 -9.09 -7.28 3.39
CA CYS A 13 -8.08 -8.31 3.59
C CYS A 13 -7.28 -8.07 4.87
N ASN A 14 -7.01 -9.16 5.58
CA ASN A 14 -6.26 -9.17 6.84
C ASN A 14 -4.74 -9.31 6.64
N PHE A 15 -4.26 -9.31 5.39
CA PHE A 15 -2.84 -9.41 5.10
C PHE A 15 -2.08 -8.18 5.59
N MET A 16 -0.86 -8.43 6.08
CA MET A 16 0.03 -7.42 6.62
C MET A 16 1.43 -7.67 6.06
N ALA A 17 1.95 -6.72 5.30
CA ALA A 17 3.33 -6.75 4.86
C ALA A 17 4.22 -6.14 5.94
N THR A 18 5.31 -6.83 6.30
CA THR A 18 6.25 -6.41 7.34
C THR A 18 7.67 -6.58 6.83
N GLY A 19 8.55 -5.65 7.17
CA GLY A 19 9.94 -5.69 6.70
C GLY A 19 10.79 -4.60 7.34
N ASN A 20 12.08 -4.60 7.00
CA ASN A 20 13.01 -3.59 7.51
C ASN A 20 13.10 -2.39 6.59
N GLU A 21 13.13 -2.62 5.28
CA GLU A 21 13.21 -1.58 4.26
C GLU A 21 11.84 -1.19 3.71
N LEU A 22 11.72 0.05 3.21
CA LEU A 22 10.48 0.53 2.61
C LEU A 22 10.14 -0.23 1.34
N GLU A 23 11.13 -0.37 0.44
CA GLU A 23 10.98 -1.03 -0.85
C GLU A 23 10.54 -2.50 -0.70
N GLU A 24 11.08 -3.22 0.28
CA GLU A 24 10.69 -4.61 0.56
C GLU A 24 9.23 -4.72 0.97
N VAL A 25 8.77 -3.83 1.84
CA VAL A 25 7.39 -3.85 2.34
C VAL A 25 6.41 -3.39 1.27
N GLU A 26 6.77 -2.36 0.49
CA GLU A 26 5.99 -1.94 -0.67
C GLU A 26 5.84 -3.07 -1.68
N LYS A 27 6.96 -3.67 -2.11
CA LYS A 27 6.94 -4.76 -3.09
C LYS A 27 6.11 -5.94 -2.61
N THR A 28 6.25 -6.33 -1.33
CA THR A 28 5.46 -7.41 -0.74
C THR A 28 3.97 -7.09 -0.71
N MET A 29 3.60 -5.85 -0.37
CA MET A 29 2.21 -5.40 -0.37
C MET A 29 1.63 -5.38 -1.79
N PHE A 30 2.37 -4.87 -2.78
CA PHE A 30 1.93 -4.84 -4.17
C PHE A 30 1.80 -6.24 -4.78
N ASP A 31 2.77 -7.12 -4.56
CA ASP A 31 2.72 -8.51 -5.02
C ASP A 31 1.48 -9.25 -4.46
N HIS A 32 1.14 -9.00 -3.19
CA HIS A 32 -0.09 -9.52 -2.60
C HIS A 32 -1.35 -8.96 -3.27
N ILE A 33 -1.42 -7.65 -3.49
CA ILE A 33 -2.57 -7.01 -4.14
C ILE A 33 -2.72 -7.50 -5.58
N GLU A 34 -1.63 -7.67 -6.33
CA GLU A 34 -1.66 -8.19 -7.71
C GLU A 34 -2.12 -9.66 -7.81
N LYS A 35 -1.93 -10.46 -6.75
CA LYS A 35 -2.34 -11.86 -6.71
C LYS A 35 -3.74 -12.05 -6.13
N GLU A 36 -4.01 -11.44 -4.99
CA GLU A 36 -5.23 -11.66 -4.19
C GLU A 36 -6.30 -10.60 -4.43
N HIS A 37 -5.92 -9.41 -4.91
CA HIS A 37 -6.82 -8.29 -5.20
C HIS A 37 -6.74 -7.85 -6.66
N LYS A 38 -6.30 -8.75 -7.55
CA LYS A 38 -6.13 -8.47 -8.97
C LYS A 38 -7.40 -7.87 -9.58
N GLU A 39 -8.55 -8.46 -9.28
CA GLU A 39 -9.84 -8.01 -9.80
C GLU A 39 -10.20 -6.58 -9.37
N GLU A 40 -9.79 -6.16 -8.17
CA GLU A 40 -9.99 -4.79 -7.69
C GLU A 40 -8.95 -3.85 -8.30
N LEU A 41 -7.71 -4.32 -8.45
CA LEU A 41 -6.63 -3.57 -9.09
C LEU A 41 -6.92 -3.30 -10.58
N GLU A 42 -7.52 -4.27 -11.29
CA GLU A 42 -7.93 -4.12 -12.70
C GLU A 42 -9.13 -3.18 -12.88
N LYS A 43 -9.93 -2.95 -11.82
CA LYS A 43 -11.01 -1.95 -11.81
C LYS A 43 -10.53 -0.55 -11.42
N MET A 44 -9.33 -0.44 -10.85
CA MET A 44 -8.73 0.84 -10.46
C MET A 44 -8.14 1.53 -11.67
N SER A 45 -8.27 2.85 -11.73
CA SER A 45 -7.59 3.66 -12.74
C SER A 45 -6.10 3.81 -12.42
N GLU A 46 -5.30 4.24 -13.39
CA GLU A 46 -3.88 4.53 -13.16
C GLU A 46 -3.67 5.54 -12.01
N ASP A 47 -4.58 6.52 -11.90
CA ASP A 47 -4.60 7.50 -10.82
C ASP A 47 -4.86 6.87 -9.44
N ASP A 48 -5.82 5.94 -9.35
CA ASP A 48 -6.12 5.20 -8.13
C ASP A 48 -4.92 4.34 -7.69
N ILE A 49 -4.24 3.69 -8.64
CA ILE A 49 -3.02 2.92 -8.38
C ILE A 49 -1.89 3.85 -7.88
N HIS A 50 -1.79 5.05 -8.45
CA HIS A 50 -0.83 6.06 -8.01
C HIS A 50 -1.12 6.53 -6.57
N HIS A 51 -2.40 6.80 -6.27
CA HIS A 51 -2.87 7.14 -4.93
C HIS A 51 -2.61 6.02 -3.93
N LEU A 52 -2.80 4.76 -4.34
CA LEU A 52 -2.52 3.59 -3.52
C LEU A 52 -1.03 3.50 -3.17
N LYS A 53 -0.14 3.64 -4.16
CA LYS A 53 1.33 3.71 -3.94
C LYS A 53 1.69 4.83 -2.97
N HIS A 54 1.15 6.02 -3.20
CA HIS A 54 1.41 7.17 -2.33
C HIS A 54 0.95 6.91 -0.89
N ARG A 55 -0.22 6.28 -0.70
CA ARG A 55 -0.72 5.88 0.63
C ARG A 55 0.18 4.86 1.30
N VAL A 56 0.60 3.81 0.59
CA VAL A 56 1.53 2.79 1.13
C VAL A 56 2.83 3.46 1.58
N SER A 57 3.45 4.27 0.71
CA SER A 57 4.66 5.02 1.04
C SER A 57 4.45 5.99 2.21
N THR A 58 3.30 6.66 2.30
CA THR A 58 2.96 7.55 3.43
C THR A 58 2.83 6.79 4.75
N LEU A 59 2.19 5.61 4.72
CA LEU A 59 2.02 4.75 5.91
C LEU A 59 3.36 4.17 6.38
N LEU A 60 4.21 3.74 5.43
CA LEU A 60 5.56 3.21 5.70
C LEU A 60 6.59 4.30 6.00
N GLY A 61 6.29 5.52 5.57
CA GLY A 61 7.18 6.67 5.58
C GLY A 61 6.73 7.77 6.52
N ARG A 62 5.90 7.49 7.55
CA ARG A 62 5.52 8.42 8.63
C ARG A 62 6.76 8.96 9.38
N SER A 63 7.39 9.90 8.70
CA SER A 63 8.43 10.88 9.03
C SER A 63 8.45 11.87 7.86
N CYS A 64 7.31 12.50 7.51
CA CYS A 64 7.22 13.89 7.02
C CYS A 64 5.80 14.22 6.55
N GLY A 65 5.33 15.41 6.95
CA GLY A 65 3.94 15.81 6.88
C GLY A 65 3.43 16.12 5.47
N CYS A 66 2.30 15.53 5.11
CA CYS A 66 1.35 16.18 4.22
C CYS A 66 0.41 17.01 5.09
N GLY A 67 0.85 18.23 5.40
CA GLY A 67 -0.08 19.31 5.67
C GLY A 67 -0.91 19.52 4.41
N ALA A 68 -2.23 19.57 4.59
CA ALA A 68 -3.14 20.10 3.60
C ALA A 68 -2.63 21.44 3.08
N LEU A 69 -2.61 21.62 1.76
CA LEU A 69 -2.62 22.91 1.08
C LEU A 69 -3.31 22.73 -0.27
#